data_AF-A0A8W8JKX7-F1
#
_entry.id   AF-A0A8W8JKX7-F1
#
_cell.length_a   1.000
_cell.length_b   1.000
_cell.length_c   1.000
_cell.angle_alpha   90.00
_cell.angle_beta   90.00
_cell.angle_gamma   90.00
#
_symmetry.space_group_name_H-M   'P 1'
#
loop_
_entity.id
_entity.type
_entity.pdbx_description
1 polymer ?
#
loop_
_entity_poly.entity_id
_entity_poly.type
_entity_poly.pdbx_seq_one_letter_code
_entity_poly.pdbx_strand_id
1 'polypeptide(L)'
;MTNLQIHDTFEVEEKSELTTVVKDDIQVETELNRIWSQSEKTRYIIAICADINLTDEDIISLKGKNWLTDQVMDSYIGAIAEAETDKVMRIPTSTMTAIVEGSCLQNMT
;
A
#
# COMPACT_ATOMS: atom_id res chain seq x y z
N MET A 1 -12.13 48.02 13.56
CA MET A 1 -13.04 47.25 12.69
C MET A 1 -12.29 46.89 11.43
N THR A 2 -11.86 45.62 11.31
CA THR A 2 -11.79 44.87 10.04
C THR A 2 -11.42 43.44 10.41
N ASN A 3 -12.45 42.59 10.53
CA ASN A 3 -12.30 41.14 10.57
C ASN A 3 -11.96 40.69 9.15
N LEU A 4 -10.79 40.08 8.95
CA LEU A 4 -10.48 39.36 7.73
C LEU A 4 -10.91 37.89 7.94
N GLN A 5 -12.14 37.58 7.55
CA GLN A 5 -12.58 36.18 7.40
C GLN A 5 -12.03 35.67 6.07
N ILE A 6 -11.07 34.75 6.13
CA ILE A 6 -10.67 33.96 4.97
C ILE A 6 -11.43 32.64 5.08
N HIS A 7 -12.55 32.56 4.36
CA HIS A 7 -13.25 31.31 4.06
C HIS A 7 -12.60 30.72 2.81
N ASP A 8 -11.46 30.06 2.96
CA ASP A 8 -10.97 29.18 1.89
C ASP A 8 -11.68 27.84 2.05
N THR A 9 -12.73 27.72 1.24
CA THR A 9 -13.50 26.50 1.04
C THR A 9 -12.58 25.57 0.26
N PHE A 10 -11.98 24.60 0.95
CA PHE A 10 -11.14 23.58 0.34
C PHE A 10 -12.05 22.67 -0.50
N GLU A 11 -12.04 22.88 -1.81
CA GLU A 11 -12.70 22.02 -2.79
C GLU A 11 -12.11 20.61 -2.67
N VAL A 12 -12.95 19.65 -2.27
CA VAL A 12 -12.61 18.23 -2.32
C VAL A 12 -12.68 17.83 -3.78
N GLU A 13 -11.55 17.87 -4.48
CA GLU A 13 -11.47 17.34 -5.85
C GLU A 13 -11.73 15.83 -5.82
N GLU A 14 -12.70 15.46 -6.64
CA GLU A 14 -13.33 14.17 -6.74
C GLU A 14 -12.38 13.16 -7.41
N LYS A 15 -12.17 12.05 -6.71
CA LYS A 15 -11.58 10.76 -7.13
C LYS A 15 -11.09 10.66 -8.59
N SER A 16 -9.76 10.59 -8.76
CA SER A 16 -9.15 9.94 -9.91
C SER A 16 -9.42 8.43 -9.82
N GLU A 17 -10.19 7.90 -10.78
CA GLU A 17 -10.49 6.49 -10.91
C GLU A 17 -9.19 5.69 -11.09
N LEU A 18 -8.82 4.95 -10.05
CA LEU A 18 -7.84 3.88 -10.11
C LEU A 18 -8.29 2.93 -11.23
N THR A 19 -7.54 2.85 -12.33
CA THR A 19 -7.84 1.99 -13.47
C THR A 19 -7.65 0.53 -13.06
N THR A 20 -8.65 -0.01 -12.38
CA THR A 20 -8.77 -1.44 -12.13
C THR A 20 -9.05 -2.11 -13.46
N VAL A 21 -8.13 -2.97 -13.92
CA VAL A 21 -8.47 -4.02 -14.88
C VAL A 21 -9.66 -4.75 -14.27
N VAL A 22 -10.85 -4.53 -14.83
CA VAL A 22 -12.11 -5.09 -14.34
C VAL A 22 -12.05 -6.61 -14.53
N LYS A 23 -11.41 -7.29 -13.59
CA LYS A 23 -11.64 -8.71 -13.37
C LYS A 23 -13.04 -8.81 -12.78
N ASP A 24 -13.80 -9.77 -13.28
CA ASP A 24 -15.12 -10.11 -12.73
C ASP A 24 -15.00 -10.27 -11.21
N ASP A 25 -15.77 -9.48 -10.45
CA ASP A 25 -15.71 -9.42 -8.98
C ASP A 25 -15.86 -10.82 -8.37
N ILE A 26 -16.64 -11.69 -9.01
CA ILE A 26 -16.86 -13.09 -8.60
C ILE A 26 -15.54 -13.88 -8.64
N GLN A 27 -14.70 -13.66 -9.64
CA GLN A 27 -13.40 -14.34 -9.77
C GLN A 27 -12.40 -13.85 -8.74
N VAL A 28 -12.41 -12.54 -8.46
CA VAL A 28 -11.55 -11.93 -7.44
C VAL A 28 -11.91 -12.45 -6.06
N GLU A 29 -13.20 -12.48 -5.72
CA GLU A 29 -13.69 -13.00 -4.45
C GLU A 29 -13.38 -14.50 -4.30
N THR A 30 -13.55 -15.29 -5.37
CA THR A 30 -13.24 -16.72 -5.36
C THR A 30 -11.76 -16.98 -5.07
N GLU A 31 -10.87 -16.25 -5.73
CA GLU A 31 -9.42 -16.40 -5.54
C GLU A 31 -8.96 -15.91 -4.16
N LEU A 32 -9.55 -14.81 -3.68
CA LEU A 32 -9.30 -14.29 -2.34
C LEU A 32 -9.71 -15.30 -1.26
N ASN A 33 -10.91 -15.88 -1.39
CA ASN A 33 -11.39 -16.93 -0.50
C ASN A 33 -10.52 -18.18 -0.55
N ARG A 34 -9.99 -18.54 -1.73
CA ARG A 34 -9.03 -19.66 -1.88
C ARG A 34 -7.79 -19.44 -1.03
N ILE A 35 -7.18 -18.26 -1.08
CA ILE A 35 -5.98 -17.91 -0.31
C ILE A 35 -6.31 -17.83 1.19
N TRP A 36 -7.40 -17.16 1.56
CA TRP A 36 -7.79 -16.99 2.96
C TRP A 36 -8.25 -18.26 3.67
N SER A 37 -8.54 -19.32 2.92
CA SER A 37 -8.96 -20.63 3.45
C SER A 37 -7.80 -21.62 3.60
N GLN A 38 -6.58 -21.25 3.22
CA GLN A 38 -5.41 -22.11 3.38
C GLN A 38 -5.10 -22.35 4.86
N SER A 39 -4.89 -23.63 5.22
CA SER A 39 -4.54 -24.02 6.60
C SER A 39 -3.08 -23.74 6.94
N GLU A 40 -2.22 -23.67 5.93
CA GLU A 40 -0.79 -23.44 6.06
C GLU A 40 -0.35 -22.29 5.16
N LYS A 41 0.61 -21.50 5.65
CA LYS A 41 1.27 -20.43 4.90
C LYS A 41 2.45 -21.02 4.16
N THR A 42 2.40 -20.94 2.84
CA THR A 42 3.41 -21.48 1.93
C THR A 42 4.54 -20.51 1.64
N ARG A 43 4.32 -19.20 1.86
CA ARG A 43 5.23 -18.10 1.52
C ARG A 43 5.60 -18.03 0.04
N TYR A 44 4.80 -18.66 -0.83
CA TYR A 44 4.96 -18.50 -2.26
C TYR A 44 4.55 -17.10 -2.68
N ILE A 45 5.30 -16.53 -3.62
CA ILE A 45 4.94 -15.25 -4.25
C ILE A 45 3.72 -15.50 -5.12
N ILE A 46 2.64 -14.76 -4.84
CA ILE A 46 1.36 -14.87 -5.54
C ILE A 46 1.04 -13.63 -6.38
N ALA A 47 1.67 -12.50 -6.07
CA ALA A 47 1.53 -11.27 -6.84
C ALA A 47 2.80 -10.42 -6.75
N ILE A 48 2.96 -9.54 -7.74
CA ILE A 48 3.95 -8.46 -7.73
C ILE A 48 3.14 -7.17 -7.89
N CYS A 49 3.31 -6.24 -6.98
CA CYS A 49 2.64 -4.95 -6.98
C CYS A 49 3.68 -3.85 -6.78
N ALA A 50 3.73 -2.90 -7.71
CA ALA A 50 4.89 -2.06 -7.93
C ALA A 50 6.17 -2.88 -8.05
N ASP A 51 7.09 -2.74 -7.11
CA ASP A 51 8.37 -3.45 -6.99
C ASP A 51 8.38 -4.49 -5.86
N ILE A 52 7.22 -4.83 -5.28
CA ILE A 52 7.10 -5.66 -4.08
C ILE A 52 6.47 -7.00 -4.40
N ASN A 53 7.15 -8.07 -3.99
CA ASN A 53 6.64 -9.43 -4.03
C ASN A 53 5.67 -9.65 -2.86
N LEU A 54 4.42 -9.97 -3.17
CA LEU A 54 3.40 -10.33 -2.19
C LEU A 54 3.25 -11.85 -2.13
N THR A 55 3.29 -12.37 -0.92
CA THR A 55 3.08 -13.78 -0.61
C THR A 55 1.65 -14.05 -0.13
N ASP A 56 1.30 -15.34 -0.02
CA ASP A 56 0.05 -15.75 0.61
C ASP A 56 -0.09 -15.24 2.06
N GLU A 57 1.01 -15.22 2.83
CA GLU A 57 1.06 -14.65 4.18
C GLU A 57 0.68 -13.16 4.19
N ASP A 58 1.16 -12.39 3.21
CA ASP A 58 0.83 -10.97 3.06
C ASP A 58 -0.66 -10.78 2.76
N ILE A 59 -1.23 -11.55 1.84
CA ILE A 59 -2.66 -11.46 1.50
C ILE A 59 -3.56 -11.94 2.65
N ILE A 60 -3.12 -12.93 3.45
CA ILE A 60 -3.84 -13.36 4.66
C ILE A 60 -3.82 -12.25 5.73
N SER A 61 -2.82 -11.36 5.75
CA SER A 61 -2.78 -10.23 6.69
C SER A 61 -3.94 -9.23 6.48
N LEU A 62 -4.54 -9.21 5.29
CA LEU A 62 -5.74 -8.41 4.99
C LEU A 62 -7.04 -9.00 5.59
N LYS A 63 -7.01 -10.24 6.09
CA LYS A 63 -8.19 -10.93 6.59
C LYS A 63 -8.56 -10.47 8.01
N GLY A 64 -9.76 -9.91 8.18
CA GLY A 64 -10.36 -9.68 9.48
C GLY A 64 -9.61 -8.63 10.33
N LYS A 65 -9.13 -9.03 11.52
CA LYS A 65 -8.44 -8.14 12.48
C LYS A 65 -6.96 -8.51 12.64
N ASN A 66 -6.32 -8.85 11.54
CA ASN A 66 -4.89 -9.11 11.49
C ASN A 66 -4.11 -7.80 11.40
N TRP A 67 -2.87 -7.81 11.90
CA TRP A 67 -1.92 -6.74 11.61
C TRP A 67 -1.45 -6.88 10.17
N LEU A 68 -1.42 -5.76 9.44
CA LEU A 68 -0.88 -5.72 8.09
C LEU A 68 0.63 -5.94 8.14
N THR A 69 1.14 -6.67 7.14
CA THR A 69 2.59 -6.75 6.93
C THR A 69 3.10 -5.47 6.27
N ASP A 70 4.40 -5.20 6.46
CA ASP A 70 5.06 -4.07 5.81
C ASP A 70 4.92 -4.16 4.29
N GLN A 71 5.01 -5.37 3.72
CA GLN A 71 4.83 -5.64 2.29
C GLN A 71 3.46 -5.18 1.79
N VAL A 72 2.37 -5.45 2.53
CA VAL A 72 1.03 -4.98 2.14
C VAL A 72 0.95 -3.46 2.16
N MET A 73 1.43 -2.82 3.23
CA MET A 73 1.40 -1.35 3.32
C MET A 73 2.24 -0.70 2.22
N ASP A 74 3.45 -1.21 2.02
CA ASP A 74 4.39 -0.71 1.03
C ASP A 74 3.86 -0.88 -0.40
N SER A 75 3.23 -2.02 -0.69
CA SER A 75 2.67 -2.31 -2.02
C SER A 75 1.48 -1.42 -2.35
N TYR A 76 0.60 -1.17 -1.38
CA TYR A 76 -0.55 -0.29 -1.57
C TYR A 76 -0.11 1.16 -1.84
N ILE A 77 0.83 1.68 -1.05
CA ILE A 77 1.37 3.03 -1.27
C ILE A 77 2.13 3.10 -2.61
N GLY A 78 2.84 2.03 -2.98
CA GLY A 78 3.51 1.91 -4.27
C GLY A 78 2.53 2.02 -5.43
N ALA A 79 1.43 1.26 -5.40
CA ALA A 79 0.39 1.30 -6.42
C ALA A 79 -0.23 2.70 -6.57
N ILE A 80 -0.44 3.43 -5.45
CA ILE A 80 -0.90 4.82 -5.49
C ILE A 80 0.15 5.72 -6.15
N ALA A 81 1.42 5.59 -5.79
CA ALA A 81 2.48 6.41 -6.36
C ALA A 81 2.67 6.17 -7.87
N GLU A 82 2.54 4.93 -8.32
CA GLU A 82 2.59 4.57 -9.75
C GLU A 82 1.42 5.18 -10.53
N ALA A 83 0.22 5.22 -9.95
CA ALA A 83 -0.96 5.82 -10.58
C ALA A 83 -0.81 7.34 -10.78
N GLU A 84 -0.03 8.02 -9.94
CA GLU A 84 0.17 9.48 -9.97
C GLU A 84 1.29 9.95 -10.92
N THR A 85 1.92 9.03 -11.68
CA THR A 85 2.87 9.28 -12.77
C THR A 85 3.88 10.42 -12.47
N ASP A 86 4.91 10.11 -11.69
CA ASP A 86 6.11 10.92 -11.37
C ASP A 86 5.95 12.07 -10.35
N LYS A 87 4.74 12.35 -9.85
CA LYS A 87 4.54 13.42 -8.85
C LYS A 87 4.80 12.98 -7.41
N VAL A 88 4.72 11.69 -7.14
CA VAL A 88 4.72 11.12 -5.79
C VAL A 88 5.87 10.14 -5.65
N MET A 89 6.71 10.37 -4.64
CA MET A 89 7.77 9.44 -4.26
C MET A 89 7.28 8.55 -3.11
N ARG A 90 7.30 7.24 -3.34
CA ARG A 90 7.15 6.25 -2.27
C ARG A 90 8.47 6.08 -1.52
N ILE A 91 8.41 6.10 -0.19
CA ILE A 91 9.53 5.72 0.68
C ILE A 91 9.13 4.42 1.40
N PRO A 92 9.93 3.33 1.31
CA PRO A 92 9.65 2.09 2.03
C PRO A 92 9.59 2.30 3.55
N THR A 93 8.69 1.60 4.26
CA THR A 93 8.57 1.69 5.73
C THR A 93 9.91 1.46 6.44
N SER A 94 10.68 0.47 5.98
CA SER A 94 12.01 0.14 6.50
C SER A 94 13.01 1.30 6.43
N THR A 95 12.89 2.18 5.43
CA THR A 95 13.77 3.35 5.29
C THR A 95 13.50 4.37 6.38
N MET A 96 12.23 4.60 6.73
CA MET A 96 11.88 5.50 7.84
C MET A 96 12.38 4.96 9.18
N THR A 97 12.23 3.64 9.41
CA THR A 97 12.79 2.99 10.60
C THR A 97 14.30 3.19 10.69
N ALA A 98 15.04 2.96 9.60
CA ALA A 98 16.49 3.15 9.58
C ALA A 98 16.92 4.62 9.83
N ILE A 99 16.15 5.59 9.35
CA ILE A 99 16.39 7.02 9.61
C ILE A 99 16.21 7.31 11.10
N VAL A 100 15.12 6.85 11.70
CA VAL A 100 14.80 7.08 13.12
C VAL A 100 15.83 6.40 14.03
N GLU A 101 16.28 5.20 13.66
CA GLU A 101 17.29 4.45 14.41
C GLU A 101 18.73 4.96 14.21
N GLY A 102 18.96 5.84 13.23
CA GLY A 102 20.30 6.35 12.88
C GLY A 102 21.19 5.32 12.17
N SER A 103 20.62 4.19 11.75
CA SER A 103 21.34 3.09 11.07
C SER A 103 21.88 3.48 9.70
N CYS A 104 21.34 4.53 9.08
CA CYS A 104 21.79 5.06 7.79
C CYS A 104 23.17 5.77 7.83
N LEU A 105 23.75 6.02 9.01
CA LEU A 105 25.02 6.75 9.17
C LEU A 105 26.26 5.84 9.29
N GLN A 106 26.10 4.51 9.43
CA GLN A 106 27.21 3.62 9.79
C GLN A 106 28.16 3.21 8.64
N ASN A 107 27.83 3.58 7.39
CA ASN A 107 28.65 3.23 6.20
C ASN A 107 29.45 4.42 5.63
N MET A 108 29.63 5.51 6.38
CA MET A 108 30.41 6.69 5.97
C MET A 108 31.76 6.83 6.70
N THR A 109 32.44 5.70 6.97
CA THR A 109 33.80 5.69 7.56
C THR A 109 34.76 4.83 6.76
#